data_AF-A0A7K0D496-F1
#
_entry.id   AF-A0A7K0D496-F1
#
_cell.length_a   1.000
_cell.length_b   1.000
_cell.length_c   1.000
_cell.angle_alpha   90.00
_cell.angle_beta   90.00
_cell.angle_gamma   90.00
#
_symmetry.space_group_name_H-M   'P 1'
#
loop_
_entity.id
_entity.type
_entity.pdbx_description
1 polymer ?
#
loop_
_entity_poly.entity_id
_entity_poly.type
_entity_poly.pdbx_seq_one_letter_code
_entity_poly.pdbx_strand_id
1 'polypeptide(L)'
;MIEILDPTRDAARIALLLEPGSGYRLVDAWPIAVREWRAIAPTAPLPEMRYVVYPWRRTVVKLPAAEAYRRLRTTRNRYLIDDSEQRRWSRAVLGIAGLSVGSSALTVCALTGASRFRLADPDHLGLTNLNRLPASVCDIGVSKTVLACRRVLELDPYSSVTAFPRGYDDTTAATFLGTAPGAEPLTVLIEEMDDFAAKIEIRLRARAAGIPVLMATDNGDNVILDVERFDLDSDYPLFHGRAGEVTESLAAVSDPRERARIAQRIVGTEITPRTRYSLTEVGRSLTSWPQLGTAATLAGVAAAYAARLVACGSPLRSGRYRIDPDLALRGAAAAAATRWNEMDTAAFLAVMNPAATTRE
;
A
#
# COMPACT_ATOMS: atom_id res chain seq x y z
N MET A 1 -11.18 16.65 7.10
CA MET A 1 -9.91 17.17 6.56
C MET A 1 -9.19 17.90 7.69
N ILE A 2 -7.86 18.04 7.65
CA ILE A 2 -7.12 18.85 8.64
C ILE A 2 -7.16 20.33 8.27
N GLU A 3 -6.88 21.20 9.24
CA GLU A 3 -6.61 22.64 9.00
C GLU A 3 -5.13 22.91 9.32
N ILE A 4 -4.43 23.69 8.49
CA ILE A 4 -3.06 24.14 8.76
C ILE A 4 -3.12 25.66 8.86
N LEU A 5 -2.96 26.17 10.07
CA LEU A 5 -3.19 27.56 10.43
C LEU A 5 -1.87 28.31 10.57
N ASP A 6 -1.80 29.49 9.99
CA ASP A 6 -0.71 30.45 10.14
C ASP A 6 -0.92 31.28 11.42
N PRO A 7 0.09 31.38 12.31
CA PRO A 7 -0.06 32.06 13.59
C PRO A 7 -0.41 33.56 13.47
N THR A 8 -0.07 34.20 12.35
CA THR A 8 -0.38 35.62 12.11
C THR A 8 -1.73 35.81 11.42
N ARG A 9 -2.06 34.99 10.42
CA ARG A 9 -3.29 35.15 9.63
C ARG A 9 -4.51 34.54 10.32
N ASP A 10 -4.32 33.48 11.09
CA ASP A 10 -5.40 32.68 11.67
C ASP A 10 -5.47 32.81 13.20
N ALA A 11 -4.94 33.89 13.77
CA ALA A 11 -4.81 34.09 15.21
C ALA A 11 -6.15 33.92 15.97
N ALA A 12 -7.25 34.44 15.42
CA ALA A 12 -8.58 34.29 16.02
C ALA A 12 -9.06 32.83 16.04
N ARG A 13 -8.83 32.07 14.96
CA ARG A 13 -9.18 30.65 14.87
C ARG A 13 -8.34 29.82 15.85
N ILE A 14 -7.06 30.13 15.96
CA ILE A 14 -6.15 29.48 16.92
C ILE A 14 -6.59 29.75 18.35
N ALA A 15 -6.93 31.01 18.69
CA ALA A 15 -7.42 31.35 20.03
C ALA A 15 -8.66 30.52 20.41
N LEU A 16 -9.68 30.47 19.54
CA LEU A 16 -10.90 29.68 19.75
C LEU A 16 -10.62 28.19 19.98
N LEU A 17 -9.65 27.61 19.26
CA LEU A 17 -9.29 26.21 19.43
C LEU A 17 -8.53 25.94 20.73
N LEU A 18 -7.82 26.94 21.26
CA LEU A 18 -7.01 26.84 22.48
C LEU A 18 -7.72 27.34 23.74
N GLU A 19 -8.92 27.90 23.61
CA GLU A 19 -9.75 28.32 24.75
C GLU A 19 -10.06 27.15 25.69
N PRO A 20 -10.02 27.38 27.02
CA PRO A 20 -10.48 26.39 27.99
C PRO A 20 -11.91 25.94 27.67
N GLY A 21 -12.11 24.63 27.54
CA GLY A 21 -13.43 24.07 27.21
C GLY A 21 -13.72 23.89 25.71
N SER A 22 -12.82 24.28 24.80
CA SER A 22 -12.95 23.99 23.35
C SER A 22 -13.04 22.48 23.04
N GLY A 23 -12.56 21.66 23.98
CA GLY A 23 -12.44 20.21 23.85
C GLY A 23 -11.30 19.79 22.93
N TYR A 24 -10.43 20.72 22.51
CA TYR A 24 -9.19 20.43 21.81
C TYR A 24 -7.99 20.43 22.77
N ARG A 25 -7.08 19.49 22.58
CA ARG A 25 -5.81 19.43 23.30
C ARG A 25 -4.68 20.01 22.46
N LEU A 26 -3.85 20.88 23.04
CA LEU A 26 -2.61 21.34 22.41
C LEU A 26 -1.48 20.34 22.62
N VAL A 27 -0.78 20.01 21.54
CA VAL A 27 0.55 19.37 21.56
C VAL A 27 1.54 20.41 21.06
N ASP A 28 2.28 21.03 21.98
CA ASP A 28 3.35 21.98 21.61
C ASP A 28 4.66 21.23 21.30
N ALA A 29 4.85 20.86 20.03
CA ALA A 29 6.07 20.21 19.56
C ALA A 29 7.18 21.23 19.21
N TRP A 30 6.93 22.54 19.34
CA TRP A 30 7.86 23.59 18.93
C TRP A 30 9.21 23.54 19.66
N PRO A 31 9.28 23.39 21.01
CA PRO A 31 10.57 23.33 21.70
C PRO A 31 11.43 22.15 21.24
N ILE A 32 10.79 21.01 20.98
CA ILE A 32 11.47 19.80 20.47
C ILE A 32 11.99 20.06 19.06
N ALA A 33 11.15 20.59 18.17
CA ALA A 33 11.51 20.87 16.78
C ALA A 33 12.64 21.90 16.66
N VAL A 34 12.64 22.95 17.49
CA VAL A 34 13.73 23.96 17.51
C VAL A 34 15.05 23.32 17.91
N ARG A 35 15.06 22.48 18.95
CA ARG A 35 16.27 21.77 19.40
C ARG A 35 16.82 20.86 18.30
N GLU A 36 15.95 20.07 17.67
CA GLU A 36 16.35 19.16 16.58
C GLU A 36 16.80 19.93 15.34
N TRP A 37 16.15 21.06 15.00
CA TRP A 37 16.56 21.92 13.90
C TRP A 37 17.95 22.50 14.10
N ARG A 38 18.25 23.00 15.30
CA ARG A 38 19.58 23.52 15.64
C ARG A 38 20.67 22.45 15.56
N ALA A 39 20.34 21.18 15.82
CA ALA A 39 21.31 20.08 15.67
C ALA A 39 21.69 19.82 14.21
N ILE A 40 20.79 20.05 13.25
CA ILE A 40 21.02 19.75 11.82
C ILE A 40 21.32 20.99 10.97
N ALA A 41 20.99 22.17 11.48
CA ALA A 41 21.11 23.46 10.79
C ALA A 41 21.43 24.58 11.80
N PRO A 42 22.60 24.54 12.46
CA PRO A 42 22.91 25.39 13.62
C PRO A 42 22.84 26.88 13.32
N THR A 43 23.28 27.29 12.13
CA THR A 43 23.33 28.70 11.69
C THR A 43 22.12 29.14 10.89
N ALA A 44 21.20 28.24 10.54
CA ALA A 44 20.00 28.59 9.78
C ALA A 44 19.02 29.41 10.64
N PRO A 45 18.18 30.26 10.04
CA PRO A 45 17.07 30.86 10.77
C PRO A 45 16.15 29.78 11.34
N LEU A 46 15.39 30.12 12.39
CA LEU A 46 14.33 29.24 12.84
C LEU A 46 13.28 29.09 11.73
N PRO A 47 12.71 27.89 11.56
CA PRO A 47 11.68 27.70 10.56
C PRO A 47 10.42 28.50 10.92
N GLU A 48 9.53 28.68 9.96
CA GLU A 48 8.20 29.17 10.27
C GLU A 48 7.41 28.12 11.07
N MET A 49 6.47 28.60 11.89
CA MET A 49 5.58 27.77 12.72
C MET A 49 4.19 27.67 12.07
N ARG A 50 3.51 26.54 12.26
CA ARG A 50 2.10 26.31 11.93
C ARG A 50 1.38 25.60 13.08
N TYR A 51 0.06 25.82 13.17
CA TYR A 51 -0.84 25.05 14.02
C TYR A 51 -1.66 24.10 13.16
N VAL A 52 -1.49 22.79 13.36
CA VAL A 52 -2.19 21.76 12.60
C VAL A 52 -3.33 21.21 13.44
N VAL A 53 -4.55 21.31 12.93
CA VAL A 53 -5.77 20.85 13.59
C VAL A 53 -6.13 19.47 13.08
N TYR A 54 -6.28 18.52 14.00
CA TYR A 54 -6.73 17.15 13.75
C TYR A 54 -8.11 16.94 14.40
N PRO A 55 -9.22 17.19 13.67
CA PRO A 55 -10.56 17.16 14.26
C PRO A 55 -10.93 15.81 14.87
N TRP A 56 -10.54 14.71 14.22
CA TRP A 56 -10.84 13.35 14.69
C TRP A 56 -10.09 12.95 15.96
N ARG A 57 -8.99 13.65 16.30
CA ARG A 57 -8.25 13.49 17.56
C ARG A 57 -8.61 14.56 18.59
N ARG A 58 -9.43 15.53 18.21
CA ARG A 58 -9.62 16.81 18.93
C ARG A 58 -8.28 17.35 19.45
N THR A 59 -7.31 17.46 18.55
CA THR A 59 -5.94 17.86 18.89
C THR A 59 -5.45 18.95 17.94
N VAL A 60 -4.78 19.96 18.48
CA VAL A 60 -4.02 20.96 17.72
C VAL A 60 -2.54 20.71 17.99
N VAL A 61 -1.71 20.63 16.95
CA VAL A 61 -0.26 20.41 17.07
C VAL A 61 0.49 21.63 16.54
N LYS A 62 1.37 22.20 17.35
CA LYS A 62 2.25 23.30 16.94
C LYS A 62 3.54 22.73 16.37
N LEU A 63 3.76 22.92 15.06
CA LEU A 63 4.82 22.30 14.27
C LEU A 63 5.57 23.31 13.39
N PRO A 64 6.77 22.97 12.89
CA PRO A 64 7.37 23.70 11.77
C PRO A 64 6.54 23.62 10.49
N ALA A 65 6.71 24.62 9.63
CA ALA A 65 6.19 24.63 8.27
C ALA A 65 6.78 23.50 7.40
N ALA A 66 6.13 23.23 6.27
CA ALA A 66 6.31 22.02 5.46
C ALA A 66 7.77 21.61 5.20
N GLU A 67 8.59 22.53 4.69
CA GLU A 67 9.97 22.22 4.28
C GLU A 67 10.84 21.78 5.47
N ALA A 68 10.84 22.59 6.53
CA ALA A 68 11.62 22.28 7.73
C ALA A 68 11.13 21.01 8.42
N TYR A 69 9.82 20.81 8.46
CA TYR A 69 9.22 19.63 9.05
C TYR A 69 9.59 18.34 8.30
N ARG A 70 9.53 18.34 6.95
CA ARG A 70 9.97 17.18 6.15
C ARG A 70 11.46 16.93 6.28
N ARG A 71 12.28 17.97 6.31
CA ARG A 71 13.73 17.85 6.54
C ARG A 71 14.04 17.24 7.89
N LEU A 72 13.37 17.68 8.96
CA LEU A 72 13.53 17.09 10.30
C LEU A 72 13.19 15.60 10.30
N ARG A 73 12.01 15.23 9.78
CA ARG A 73 11.57 13.82 9.71
C ARG A 73 12.56 12.92 8.98
N THR A 74 13.12 13.41 7.87
CA THR A 74 13.97 12.61 6.97
C THR A 74 15.46 12.75 7.25
N THR A 75 15.86 13.46 8.33
CA THR A 75 17.28 13.67 8.68
C THR A 75 18.06 12.36 8.75
N ARG A 76 17.46 11.31 9.36
CA ARG A 76 18.11 9.99 9.51
C ARG A 76 18.09 9.14 8.24
N ASN A 77 17.35 9.56 7.21
CA ASN A 77 17.32 8.87 5.92
C ASN A 77 18.50 9.28 5.03
N ARG A 78 19.05 10.49 5.22
CA ARG A 78 19.90 11.22 4.25
C ARG A 78 21.07 10.46 3.59
N TYR A 79 21.63 9.43 4.24
CA TYR A 79 22.73 8.63 3.67
C TYR A 79 22.30 7.25 3.16
N LEU A 80 21.04 6.88 3.37
CA LEU A 80 20.39 5.69 2.83
C LEU A 80 19.38 6.03 1.71
N ILE A 81 18.89 7.27 1.73
CA ILE A 81 18.06 7.93 0.74
C ILE A 81 18.64 9.34 0.62
N ASP A 82 19.40 9.61 -0.44
CA ASP A 82 20.07 10.90 -0.56
C ASP A 82 19.07 12.06 -0.79
N ASP A 83 19.55 13.29 -0.69
CA ASP A 83 18.68 14.48 -0.83
C ASP A 83 17.97 14.52 -2.20
N SER A 84 18.59 13.98 -3.27
CA SER A 84 18.00 13.91 -4.61
C SER A 84 16.94 12.81 -4.74
N GLU A 85 17.22 11.62 -4.18
CA GLU A 85 16.30 10.51 -4.09
C GLU A 85 15.10 10.87 -3.23
N GLN A 86 15.31 11.49 -2.07
CA GLN A 86 14.25 11.91 -1.16
C GLN A 86 13.32 12.94 -1.83
N ARG A 87 13.88 13.87 -2.63
CA ARG A 87 13.07 14.81 -3.45
C ARG A 87 12.25 14.09 -4.51
N ARG A 88 12.85 13.17 -5.29
CA ARG A 88 12.11 12.37 -6.28
C ARG A 88 11.01 11.57 -5.61
N TRP A 89 11.31 10.90 -4.51
CA TRP A 89 10.38 10.07 -3.76
C TRP A 89 9.20 10.89 -3.19
N SER A 90 9.48 12.07 -2.63
CA SER A 90 8.42 12.95 -2.13
C SER A 90 7.49 13.50 -3.22
N ARG A 91 8.00 13.64 -4.47
CA ARG A 91 7.26 14.14 -5.63
C ARG A 91 6.51 13.05 -6.39
N ALA A 92 6.88 11.79 -6.23
CA ALA A 92 6.22 10.67 -6.87
C ALA A 92 4.74 10.59 -6.46
N VAL A 93 3.85 10.40 -7.43
CA VAL A 93 2.41 10.18 -7.18
C VAL A 93 2.16 8.70 -7.12
N LEU A 94 1.82 8.18 -5.95
CA LEU A 94 1.57 6.75 -5.74
C LEU A 94 0.07 6.48 -5.76
N GLY A 95 -0.37 5.59 -6.64
CA GLY A 95 -1.73 5.05 -6.60
C GLY A 95 -1.74 3.75 -5.80
N ILE A 96 -2.68 3.62 -4.88
CA ILE A 96 -2.89 2.39 -4.09
C ILE A 96 -4.36 2.01 -4.21
N ALA A 97 -4.62 0.90 -4.89
CA ALA A 97 -5.95 0.34 -5.07
C ALA A 97 -6.08 -0.92 -4.22
N GLY A 98 -6.97 -0.92 -3.23
CA GLY A 98 -7.02 -1.90 -2.14
C GLY A 98 -6.16 -1.48 -0.96
N LEU A 99 -6.78 -1.33 0.20
CA LEU A 99 -6.19 -0.84 1.46
C LEU A 99 -6.21 -1.89 2.56
N SER A 100 -6.25 -3.18 2.20
CA SER A 100 -5.84 -4.25 3.13
C SER A 100 -4.30 -4.27 3.22
N VAL A 101 -3.64 -5.16 2.49
CA VAL A 101 -2.17 -5.19 2.35
C VAL A 101 -1.61 -3.83 1.87
N GLY A 102 -2.32 -3.15 0.95
CA GLY A 102 -1.92 -1.85 0.44
C GLY A 102 -1.79 -0.75 1.50
N SER A 103 -2.47 -0.86 2.65
CA SER A 103 -2.28 0.09 3.77
C SER A 103 -0.91 -0.02 4.44
N SER A 104 -0.34 -1.23 4.47
CA SER A 104 1.03 -1.45 4.94
C SER A 104 2.02 -0.79 3.99
N ALA A 105 1.82 -0.96 2.68
CA ALA A 105 2.63 -0.29 1.66
C ALA A 105 2.53 1.24 1.77
N LEU A 106 1.33 1.78 1.89
CA LEU A 106 1.09 3.21 2.14
C LEU A 106 1.88 3.72 3.35
N THR A 107 1.80 3.00 4.47
CA THR A 107 2.46 3.37 5.71
C THR A 107 3.97 3.41 5.53
N VAL A 108 4.57 2.40 4.90
CA VAL A 108 6.03 2.37 4.66
C VAL A 108 6.46 3.44 3.65
N CYS A 109 5.67 3.68 2.60
CA CYS A 109 5.91 4.78 1.66
C CYS A 109 5.94 6.14 2.38
N ALA A 110 4.95 6.42 3.23
CA ALA A 110 4.89 7.66 3.99
C ALA A 110 6.04 7.79 5.00
N LEU A 111 6.40 6.70 5.70
CA LEU A 111 7.52 6.68 6.65
C LEU A 111 8.87 6.95 5.97
N THR A 112 9.03 6.51 4.72
CA THR A 112 10.25 6.73 3.92
C THR A 112 10.23 8.05 3.13
N GLY A 113 9.15 8.83 3.26
CA GLY A 113 9.07 10.22 2.79
C GLY A 113 8.40 10.43 1.42
N ALA A 114 7.62 9.47 0.93
CA ALA A 114 6.61 9.76 -0.09
C ALA A 114 5.50 10.63 0.52
N SER A 115 4.94 11.54 -0.27
CA SER A 115 3.98 12.54 0.25
C SER A 115 2.75 12.77 -0.63
N ARG A 116 2.61 12.04 -1.75
CA ARG A 116 1.53 12.24 -2.72
C ARG A 116 0.88 10.91 -3.05
N PHE A 117 -0.39 10.77 -2.68
CA PHE A 117 -1.10 9.50 -2.72
C PHE A 117 -2.49 9.63 -3.33
N ARG A 118 -2.88 8.64 -4.13
CA ARG A 118 -4.26 8.39 -4.57
C ARG A 118 -4.68 7.04 -4.02
N LEU A 119 -5.75 7.01 -3.23
CA LEU A 119 -6.15 5.82 -2.46
C LEU A 119 -7.56 5.39 -2.87
N ALA A 120 -7.73 4.16 -3.33
CA ALA A 120 -9.02 3.59 -3.72
C ALA A 120 -9.32 2.34 -2.89
N ASP A 121 -10.41 2.36 -2.14
CA ASP A 121 -10.96 1.18 -1.46
C ASP A 121 -12.44 1.46 -1.10
N PRO A 122 -13.38 0.59 -1.48
CA PRO A 122 -14.80 0.77 -1.17
C PRO A 122 -15.19 0.31 0.24
N ASP A 123 -14.32 -0.44 0.93
CA ASP A 123 -14.66 -1.13 2.17
C ASP A 123 -14.54 -0.23 3.41
N HIS A 124 -15.18 -0.72 4.46
CA HIS A 124 -15.02 -0.23 5.82
C HIS A 124 -14.21 -1.22 6.65
N LEU A 125 -13.61 -0.76 7.74
CA LEU A 125 -12.85 -1.61 8.64
C LEU A 125 -13.78 -2.64 9.32
N GLY A 126 -13.52 -3.92 9.09
CA GLY A 126 -14.14 -5.03 9.80
C GLY A 126 -13.24 -5.65 10.88
N LEU A 127 -13.84 -6.41 11.80
CA LEU A 127 -13.12 -7.14 12.85
C LEU A 127 -12.05 -8.09 12.27
N THR A 128 -12.39 -8.78 11.18
CA THR A 128 -11.48 -9.71 10.50
C THR A 128 -10.28 -9.04 9.86
N ASN A 129 -10.24 -7.71 9.78
CA ASN A 129 -9.09 -6.97 9.27
C ASN A 129 -8.09 -6.58 10.37
N LEU A 130 -8.49 -6.56 11.65
CA LEU A 130 -7.64 -6.10 12.75
C LEU A 130 -6.42 -7.00 13.04
N ASN A 131 -6.35 -8.18 12.42
CA ASN A 131 -5.18 -9.04 12.49
C ASN A 131 -4.00 -8.56 11.63
N ARG A 132 -4.24 -7.64 10.68
CA ARG A 132 -3.25 -7.23 9.67
C ARG A 132 -3.29 -5.75 9.31
N LEU A 133 -4.40 -5.07 9.57
CA LEU A 133 -4.50 -3.63 9.40
C LEU A 133 -4.04 -2.91 10.66
N PRO A 134 -3.15 -1.89 10.55
CA PRO A 134 -2.73 -1.08 11.68
C PRO A 134 -3.82 -0.07 12.06
N ALA A 135 -4.95 -0.57 12.57
CA ALA A 135 -6.13 0.19 12.98
C ALA A 135 -6.55 -0.17 14.42
N SER A 136 -7.41 0.65 15.04
CA SER A 136 -7.93 0.41 16.39
C SER A 136 -9.30 -0.27 16.36
N VAL A 137 -9.66 -0.97 17.44
CA VAL A 137 -11.04 -1.41 17.69
C VAL A 137 -12.02 -0.23 17.72
N CYS A 138 -11.55 0.97 18.03
CA CYS A 138 -12.35 2.20 17.99
C CYS A 138 -12.68 2.68 16.56
N ASP A 139 -12.02 2.12 15.54
CA ASP A 139 -12.16 2.52 14.14
C ASP A 139 -13.08 1.58 13.34
N ILE A 140 -13.67 0.56 13.98
CA ILE A 140 -14.55 -0.40 13.32
C ILE A 140 -15.72 0.32 12.64
N GLY A 141 -15.99 -0.04 11.39
CA GLY A 141 -17.03 0.59 10.57
C GLY A 141 -16.61 1.92 9.95
N VAL A 142 -15.39 2.41 10.16
CA VAL A 142 -14.86 3.57 9.43
C VAL A 142 -14.33 3.14 8.06
N SER A 143 -14.55 3.94 7.02
CA SER A 143 -14.01 3.67 5.68
C SER A 143 -12.49 3.50 5.71
N LYS A 144 -11.96 2.49 5.02
CA LYS A 144 -10.51 2.23 4.94
C LYS A 144 -9.76 3.42 4.35
N THR A 145 -10.32 4.11 3.36
CA THR A 145 -9.71 5.31 2.77
C THR A 145 -9.61 6.46 3.78
N VAL A 146 -10.60 6.62 4.66
CA VAL A 146 -10.56 7.62 5.73
C VAL A 146 -9.47 7.29 6.74
N LEU A 147 -9.36 6.03 7.17
CA LEU A 147 -8.31 5.60 8.10
C LEU A 147 -6.92 5.80 7.52
N ALA A 148 -6.73 5.41 6.25
CA ALA A 148 -5.48 5.60 5.53
C ALA A 148 -5.11 7.09 5.41
N CYS A 149 -6.05 7.97 5.05
CA CYS A 149 -5.83 9.41 5.01
C CYS A 149 -5.42 9.96 6.37
N ARG A 150 -6.14 9.59 7.44
CA ARG A 150 -5.82 10.02 8.80
C ARG A 150 -4.41 9.60 9.19
N ARG A 151 -4.03 8.35 8.92
CA ARG A 151 -2.71 7.81 9.24
C ARG A 151 -1.59 8.55 8.52
N VAL A 152 -1.76 8.83 7.23
CA VAL A 152 -0.79 9.60 6.44
C VAL A 152 -0.67 11.03 6.97
N LEU A 153 -1.78 11.70 7.25
CA LEU A 153 -1.77 13.10 7.72
C LEU A 153 -1.29 13.25 9.18
N GLU A 154 -1.48 12.23 10.01
CA GLU A 154 -0.89 12.15 11.35
C GLU A 154 0.62 11.89 11.29
N LEU A 155 1.09 11.20 10.25
CA LEU A 155 2.51 11.11 9.96
C LEU A 155 3.00 12.45 9.42
N ASP A 156 2.56 12.90 8.25
CA ASP A 156 2.95 14.16 7.59
C ASP A 156 1.70 14.99 7.19
N PRO A 157 1.35 16.06 7.92
CA PRO A 157 0.20 16.92 7.58
C PRO A 157 0.35 17.65 6.25
N TYR A 158 1.56 17.71 5.68
CA TYR A 158 1.81 18.36 4.40
C TYR A 158 1.74 17.38 3.23
N SER A 159 1.28 16.14 3.45
CA SER A 159 1.01 15.18 2.37
C SER A 159 -0.23 15.55 1.57
N SER A 160 -0.19 15.32 0.27
CA SER A 160 -1.35 15.37 -0.62
C SER A 160 -1.97 13.98 -0.73
N VAL A 161 -3.22 13.84 -0.29
CA VAL A 161 -3.93 12.56 -0.34
C VAL A 161 -5.28 12.76 -1.01
N THR A 162 -5.52 12.04 -2.12
CA THR A 162 -6.81 11.99 -2.79
C THR A 162 -7.45 10.63 -2.53
N ALA A 163 -8.63 10.61 -1.92
CA ALA A 163 -9.36 9.39 -1.61
C ALA A 163 -10.50 9.13 -2.60
N PHE A 164 -10.64 7.87 -2.99
CA PHE A 164 -11.71 7.33 -3.82
C PHE A 164 -12.49 6.30 -2.96
N PRO A 165 -13.42 6.77 -2.11
CA PRO A 165 -14.09 5.92 -1.11
C PRO A 165 -15.12 4.95 -1.71
N ARG A 166 -15.43 5.07 -3.00
CA ARG A 166 -16.23 4.10 -3.76
C ARG A 166 -15.35 3.06 -4.48
N GLY A 167 -14.03 3.10 -4.24
CA GLY A 167 -13.07 2.26 -4.93
C GLY A 167 -12.68 2.79 -6.31
N TYR A 168 -12.03 1.90 -7.07
CA TYR A 168 -11.67 2.09 -8.47
C TYR A 168 -12.75 1.46 -9.35
N ASP A 169 -13.23 2.22 -10.33
CA ASP A 169 -14.20 1.81 -11.34
C ASP A 169 -14.01 2.59 -12.65
N ASP A 170 -14.79 2.26 -13.68
CA ASP A 170 -14.73 2.93 -14.98
C ASP A 170 -14.87 4.46 -14.90
N THR A 171 -15.68 4.94 -13.94
CA THR A 171 -15.99 6.36 -13.79
C THR A 171 -14.86 7.13 -13.12
N THR A 172 -14.06 6.45 -12.29
CA THR A 172 -12.98 7.04 -11.50
C THR A 172 -11.59 6.75 -12.07
N ALA A 173 -11.48 5.76 -12.96
CA ALA A 173 -10.22 5.25 -13.49
C ALA A 173 -9.32 6.34 -14.09
N ALA A 174 -9.88 7.24 -14.91
CA ALA A 174 -9.09 8.30 -15.56
C ALA A 174 -8.47 9.27 -14.55
N THR A 175 -9.23 9.64 -13.52
CA THR A 175 -8.76 10.52 -12.45
C THR A 175 -7.79 9.81 -11.51
N PHE A 176 -8.05 8.54 -11.18
CA PHE A 176 -7.19 7.74 -10.31
C PHE A 176 -5.82 7.50 -10.95
N LEU A 177 -5.78 7.03 -12.19
CA LEU A 177 -4.54 6.77 -12.93
C LEU A 177 -3.86 8.06 -13.42
N GLY A 178 -4.59 9.17 -13.46
CA GLY A 178 -4.06 10.45 -13.94
C GLY A 178 -3.97 10.53 -15.45
N THR A 179 -4.88 9.84 -16.15
CA THR A 179 -4.99 9.85 -17.62
C THR A 179 -6.07 10.81 -18.11
N ALA A 180 -6.83 11.44 -17.21
CA ALA A 180 -7.73 12.54 -17.56
C ALA A 180 -6.95 13.77 -18.09
N PRO A 181 -7.54 14.59 -18.99
CA PRO A 181 -6.87 15.78 -19.51
C PRO A 181 -6.36 16.71 -18.39
N GLY A 182 -5.07 17.05 -18.44
CA GLY A 182 -4.42 17.90 -17.44
C GLY A 182 -4.13 17.23 -16.08
N ALA A 183 -4.46 15.95 -15.92
CA ALA A 183 -4.08 15.19 -14.74
C ALA A 183 -2.63 14.72 -14.83
N GLU A 184 -1.99 14.58 -13.67
CA GLU A 184 -0.66 14.00 -13.56
C GLU A 184 -0.77 12.47 -13.45
N PRO A 185 -0.10 11.70 -14.33
CA PRO A 185 -0.08 10.24 -14.24
C PRO A 185 0.51 9.74 -12.92
N LEU A 186 0.13 8.55 -12.51
CA LEU A 186 0.80 7.87 -11.40
C LEU A 186 2.26 7.58 -11.76
N THR A 187 3.14 7.75 -10.79
CA THR A 187 4.53 7.26 -10.89
C THR A 187 4.59 5.75 -10.74
N VAL A 188 3.79 5.20 -9.81
CA VAL A 188 3.68 3.76 -9.57
C VAL A 188 2.25 3.45 -9.10
N LEU A 189 1.68 2.37 -9.59
CA LEU A 189 0.46 1.76 -9.06
C LEU A 189 0.81 0.58 -8.16
N ILE A 190 0.31 0.56 -6.94
CA ILE A 190 0.30 -0.60 -6.03
C ILE A 190 -1.13 -1.15 -6.04
N GLU A 191 -1.29 -2.36 -6.57
CA GLU A 191 -2.59 -2.98 -6.84
C GLU A 191 -2.80 -4.18 -5.90
N GLU A 192 -3.74 -4.02 -4.96
CA GLU A 192 -4.04 -4.95 -3.86
C GLU A 192 -5.56 -5.15 -3.69
N MET A 193 -6.33 -5.00 -4.78
CA MET A 193 -7.79 -5.23 -4.78
C MET A 193 -8.12 -6.72 -4.74
N ASP A 194 -9.30 -7.10 -4.23
CA ASP A 194 -9.72 -8.50 -4.22
C ASP A 194 -10.43 -8.92 -5.51
N ASP A 195 -11.05 -7.97 -6.22
CA ASP A 195 -11.81 -8.27 -7.43
C ASP A 195 -10.91 -8.50 -8.65
N PHE A 196 -10.96 -9.72 -9.19
CA PHE A 196 -10.09 -10.16 -10.26
C PHE A 196 -10.35 -9.43 -11.60
N ALA A 197 -11.60 -9.08 -11.91
CA ALA A 197 -11.89 -8.34 -13.13
C ALA A 197 -11.30 -6.93 -13.06
N ALA A 198 -11.46 -6.24 -11.93
CA ALA A 198 -10.83 -4.95 -11.66
C ALA A 198 -9.30 -5.03 -11.74
N LYS A 199 -8.67 -6.12 -11.27
CA LYS A 199 -7.22 -6.35 -11.39
C LYS A 199 -6.72 -6.40 -12.83
N ILE A 200 -7.49 -7.01 -13.74
CA ILE A 200 -7.15 -7.06 -15.17
C ILE A 200 -7.33 -5.67 -15.77
N GLU A 201 -8.50 -5.08 -15.54
CA GLU A 201 -8.93 -3.81 -16.10
C GLU A 201 -7.93 -2.68 -15.78
N ILE A 202 -7.57 -2.54 -14.50
CA ILE A 202 -6.62 -1.51 -14.06
C ILE A 202 -5.23 -1.72 -14.66
N ARG A 203 -4.79 -2.96 -14.86
CA ARG A 203 -3.51 -3.29 -15.50
C ARG A 203 -3.52 -2.97 -16.98
N LEU A 204 -4.62 -3.22 -17.69
CA LEU A 204 -4.77 -2.82 -19.09
C LEU A 204 -4.63 -1.31 -19.24
N ARG A 205 -5.32 -0.53 -18.39
CA ARG A 205 -5.20 0.93 -18.40
C ARG A 205 -3.82 1.43 -17.97
N ALA A 206 -3.24 0.83 -16.93
CA ALA A 206 -1.90 1.18 -16.48
C ALA A 206 -0.87 0.91 -17.58
N ARG A 207 -0.94 -0.24 -18.26
CA ARG A 207 -0.08 -0.57 -19.39
C ARG A 207 -0.22 0.41 -20.55
N ALA A 208 -1.47 0.72 -20.94
CA ALA A 208 -1.73 1.71 -21.98
C ALA A 208 -1.20 3.11 -21.63
N ALA A 209 -1.12 3.44 -20.35
CA ALA A 209 -0.58 4.70 -19.85
C ALA A 209 0.92 4.65 -19.50
N GLY A 210 1.60 3.51 -19.70
CA GLY A 210 3.00 3.33 -19.30
C GLY A 210 3.23 3.45 -17.79
N ILE A 211 2.24 3.10 -16.96
CA ILE A 211 2.33 3.17 -15.50
C ILE A 211 2.82 1.82 -14.97
N PRO A 212 3.94 1.75 -14.23
CA PRO A 212 4.40 0.51 -13.62
C PRO A 212 3.46 0.04 -12.51
N VAL A 213 3.24 -1.27 -12.45
CA VAL A 213 2.34 -1.91 -11.48
C VAL A 213 3.13 -2.82 -10.56
N LEU A 214 2.82 -2.74 -9.26
CA LEU A 214 3.33 -3.59 -8.20
C LEU A 214 2.15 -4.30 -7.53
N MET A 215 2.31 -5.57 -7.19
CA MET A 215 1.38 -6.33 -6.37
C MET A 215 2.17 -7.26 -5.44
N ALA A 216 1.81 -7.30 -4.17
CA ALA A 216 2.44 -8.15 -3.18
C ALA A 216 1.44 -9.17 -2.64
N THR A 217 1.66 -10.45 -2.96
CA THR A 217 0.80 -11.55 -2.54
C THR A 217 1.35 -12.22 -1.30
N ASP A 218 0.52 -12.30 -0.25
CA ASP A 218 0.81 -13.04 0.98
C ASP A 218 0.97 -14.54 0.68
N ASN A 219 2.08 -15.13 1.11
CA ASN A 219 2.40 -16.54 0.98
C ASN A 219 2.81 -17.12 2.34
N GLY A 220 1.82 -17.26 3.24
CA GLY A 220 2.07 -17.69 4.61
C GLY A 220 2.65 -16.51 5.40
N ASP A 221 3.89 -16.64 5.88
CA ASP A 221 4.70 -15.52 6.41
C ASP A 221 5.61 -14.88 5.35
N ASN A 222 5.63 -15.44 4.13
CA ASN A 222 6.45 -14.97 3.02
C ASN A 222 5.64 -14.11 2.05
N VAL A 223 6.33 -13.50 1.07
CA VAL A 223 5.71 -12.61 0.07
C VAL A 223 6.20 -12.93 -1.33
N ILE A 224 5.28 -12.90 -2.28
CA ILE A 224 5.57 -12.85 -3.71
C ILE A 224 5.30 -11.42 -4.18
N LEU A 225 6.33 -10.73 -4.67
CA LEU A 225 6.22 -9.39 -5.24
C LEU A 225 6.23 -9.49 -6.77
N ASP A 226 5.11 -9.18 -7.39
CA ASP A 226 4.94 -9.05 -8.83
C ASP A 226 5.27 -7.60 -9.24
N VAL A 227 6.20 -7.44 -10.19
CA VAL A 227 6.63 -6.14 -10.72
C VAL A 227 6.41 -6.12 -12.23
N GLU A 228 5.58 -5.21 -12.71
CA GLU A 228 5.24 -5.04 -14.12
C GLU A 228 5.63 -3.64 -14.57
N ARG A 229 6.82 -3.49 -15.16
CA ARG A 229 7.39 -2.22 -15.63
C ARG A 229 6.85 -1.84 -17.01
N PHE A 230 5.57 -1.54 -17.11
CA PHE A 230 4.95 -1.09 -18.36
C PHE A 230 5.53 0.24 -18.90
N ASP A 231 6.23 1.00 -18.05
CA ASP A 231 7.01 2.17 -18.43
C ASP A 231 8.30 1.83 -19.20
N LEU A 232 8.83 0.61 -19.04
CA LEU A 232 10.03 0.13 -19.73
C LEU A 232 9.70 -0.80 -20.90
N ASP A 233 8.61 -1.54 -20.80
CA ASP A 233 8.14 -2.50 -21.80
C ASP A 233 6.61 -2.44 -21.88
N SER A 234 6.10 -1.69 -22.85
CA SER A 234 4.66 -1.51 -23.06
C SER A 234 3.93 -2.78 -23.50
N ASP A 235 4.67 -3.77 -24.01
CA ASP A 235 4.13 -5.05 -24.48
C ASP A 235 4.25 -6.15 -23.41
N TYR A 236 4.79 -5.82 -22.24
CA TYR A 236 4.96 -6.78 -21.15
C TYR A 236 3.59 -7.43 -20.79
N PRO A 237 3.53 -8.76 -20.64
CA PRO A 237 2.27 -9.45 -20.44
C PRO A 237 1.74 -9.24 -19.01
N LEU A 238 0.43 -9.09 -18.88
CA LEU A 238 -0.24 -8.97 -17.58
C LEU A 238 -0.01 -10.24 -16.77
N PHE A 239 0.19 -10.07 -15.46
CA PHE A 239 0.50 -11.14 -14.52
C PHE A 239 1.64 -12.03 -15.01
N HIS A 240 2.63 -11.45 -15.70
CA HIS A 240 3.77 -12.19 -16.26
C HIS A 240 3.37 -13.30 -17.24
N GLY A 241 2.24 -13.13 -17.93
CA GLY A 241 1.68 -14.12 -18.88
C GLY A 241 0.94 -15.28 -18.21
N ARG A 242 0.81 -15.28 -16.87
CA ARG A 242 0.20 -16.39 -16.12
C ARG A 242 -1.33 -16.40 -16.18
N ALA A 243 -1.94 -15.28 -16.55
CA ALA A 243 -3.39 -15.19 -16.74
C ALA A 243 -3.88 -15.80 -18.07
N GLY A 244 -2.98 -16.16 -19.00
CA GLY A 244 -3.32 -16.67 -20.33
C GLY A 244 -4.11 -15.67 -21.19
N GLU A 245 -4.86 -16.19 -22.17
CA GLU A 245 -5.67 -15.39 -23.10
C GLU A 245 -6.87 -14.67 -22.44
N VAL A 246 -7.16 -14.96 -21.16
CA VAL A 246 -8.27 -14.31 -20.42
C VAL A 246 -8.05 -12.81 -20.24
N THR A 247 -6.81 -12.35 -20.44
CA THR A 247 -6.46 -10.93 -20.43
C THR A 247 -7.07 -10.13 -21.59
N GLU A 248 -7.62 -10.80 -22.61
CA GLU A 248 -8.18 -10.18 -23.82
C GLU A 248 -9.71 -10.04 -23.79
N SER A 249 -10.42 -10.66 -22.83
CA SER A 249 -11.87 -10.53 -22.70
C SER A 249 -12.35 -10.61 -21.25
N LEU A 250 -12.73 -9.47 -20.67
CA LEU A 250 -13.33 -9.36 -19.33
C LEU A 250 -14.61 -10.20 -19.19
N ALA A 251 -15.32 -10.49 -20.29
CA ALA A 251 -16.52 -11.32 -20.29
C ALA A 251 -16.24 -12.78 -19.90
N ALA A 252 -15.03 -13.29 -20.18
CA ALA A 252 -14.59 -14.63 -19.79
C ALA A 252 -14.36 -14.78 -18.26
N VAL A 253 -14.34 -13.66 -17.53
CA VAL A 253 -14.05 -13.59 -16.09
C VAL A 253 -15.33 -13.67 -15.22
N SER A 254 -16.50 -13.79 -15.84
CA SER A 254 -17.78 -13.85 -15.12
C SER A 254 -17.97 -15.13 -14.29
N ASP A 255 -17.46 -16.27 -14.75
CA ASP A 255 -17.55 -17.55 -14.05
C ASP A 255 -16.66 -17.57 -12.78
N PRO A 256 -17.22 -17.76 -11.57
CA PRO A 256 -16.46 -17.93 -10.33
C PRO A 256 -15.40 -19.06 -10.40
N ARG A 257 -15.68 -20.16 -11.10
CA ARG A 257 -14.75 -21.30 -11.19
C ARG A 257 -13.54 -20.95 -12.05
N GLU A 258 -13.76 -20.27 -13.17
CA GLU A 258 -12.67 -19.83 -14.04
C GLU A 258 -11.82 -18.74 -13.37
N ARG A 259 -12.45 -17.80 -12.64
CA ARG A 259 -11.72 -16.84 -11.78
C ARG A 259 -10.79 -17.53 -10.79
N ALA A 260 -11.29 -18.55 -10.08
CA ALA A 260 -10.47 -19.30 -9.13
C ALA A 260 -9.28 -20.00 -9.81
N ARG A 261 -9.48 -20.59 -10.99
CA ARG A 261 -8.40 -21.23 -11.77
C ARG A 261 -7.36 -20.23 -12.25
N ILE A 262 -7.76 -19.05 -12.71
CA ILE A 262 -6.83 -18.01 -13.14
C ILE A 262 -6.02 -17.49 -11.95
N ALA A 263 -6.69 -17.19 -10.83
CA ALA A 263 -6.02 -16.80 -9.59
C ALA A 263 -4.97 -17.84 -9.17
N GLN A 264 -5.28 -19.13 -9.28
CA GLN A 264 -4.33 -20.22 -9.02
C GLN A 264 -3.14 -20.22 -9.99
N ARG A 265 -3.34 -19.99 -11.29
CA ARG A 265 -2.24 -19.90 -12.26
C ARG A 265 -1.31 -18.72 -11.97
N ILE A 266 -1.89 -17.58 -11.59
CA ILE A 266 -1.16 -16.37 -11.22
C ILE A 266 -0.32 -16.61 -9.97
N VAL A 267 -0.92 -17.14 -8.90
CA VAL A 267 -0.20 -17.47 -7.68
C VAL A 267 0.87 -18.54 -7.96
N GLY A 268 0.47 -19.63 -8.63
CA GLY A 268 1.28 -20.81 -8.85
C GLY A 268 1.23 -21.80 -7.68
N THR A 269 2.01 -22.87 -7.79
CA THR A 269 2.11 -23.94 -6.78
C THR A 269 3.33 -23.81 -5.87
N GLU A 270 4.26 -22.92 -6.22
CA GLU A 270 5.46 -22.58 -5.46
C GLU A 270 5.11 -21.64 -4.28
N ILE A 271 4.19 -22.10 -3.45
CA ILE A 271 3.71 -21.43 -2.24
C ILE A 271 3.95 -22.35 -1.04
N THR A 272 3.91 -21.78 0.17
CA THR A 272 4.26 -22.55 1.38
C THR A 272 3.30 -23.73 1.59
N PRO A 273 3.74 -24.79 2.28
CA PRO A 273 2.86 -25.91 2.61
C PRO A 273 1.57 -25.48 3.33
N ARG A 274 1.65 -24.47 4.21
CA ARG A 274 0.48 -23.93 4.91
C ARG A 274 -0.42 -23.13 3.99
N THR A 275 0.13 -22.31 3.11
CA THR A 275 -0.66 -21.57 2.12
C THR A 275 -1.43 -22.55 1.24
N ARG A 276 -0.79 -23.61 0.75
CA ARG A 276 -1.47 -24.64 -0.05
C ARG A 276 -2.66 -25.24 0.68
N TYR A 277 -2.45 -25.70 1.92
CA TYR A 277 -3.54 -26.23 2.74
C TYR A 277 -4.65 -25.19 2.96
N SER A 278 -4.31 -23.97 3.33
CA SER A 278 -5.31 -22.92 3.56
C SER A 278 -6.09 -22.55 2.30
N LEU A 279 -5.48 -22.61 1.12
CA LEU A 279 -6.18 -22.33 -0.13
C LEU A 279 -7.23 -23.41 -0.48
N THR A 280 -7.06 -24.65 -0.03
CA THR A 280 -8.12 -25.68 -0.21
C THR A 280 -9.34 -25.44 0.65
N GLU A 281 -9.23 -24.58 1.66
CA GLU A 281 -10.28 -24.24 2.62
C GLU A 281 -11.04 -22.95 2.26
N VAL A 282 -10.58 -22.20 1.26
CA VAL A 282 -11.28 -21.01 0.75
C VAL A 282 -12.59 -21.42 0.08
N GLY A 283 -13.69 -20.78 0.48
CA GLY A 283 -15.06 -21.13 0.09
C GLY A 283 -15.67 -22.30 0.87
N ARG A 284 -14.91 -22.90 1.82
CA ARG A 284 -15.40 -23.96 2.74
C ARG A 284 -15.46 -23.45 4.16
N SER A 285 -14.30 -23.27 4.79
CA SER A 285 -14.15 -22.79 6.17
C SER A 285 -13.52 -21.40 6.23
N LEU A 286 -12.90 -20.94 5.14
CA LEU A 286 -12.39 -19.58 4.97
C LEU A 286 -13.22 -18.82 3.94
N THR A 287 -13.48 -17.54 4.20
CA THR A 287 -14.27 -16.68 3.29
C THR A 287 -13.43 -16.07 2.18
N SER A 288 -12.12 -15.91 2.38
CA SER A 288 -11.22 -15.19 1.48
C SER A 288 -9.78 -15.69 1.64
N TRP A 289 -8.85 -15.09 0.89
CA TRP A 289 -7.43 -15.41 0.94
C TRP A 289 -6.90 -15.35 2.40
N PRO A 290 -6.15 -16.36 2.86
CA PRO A 290 -5.58 -16.36 4.20
C PRO A 290 -4.45 -15.34 4.32
N GLN A 291 -4.56 -14.43 5.30
CA GLN A 291 -3.61 -13.33 5.48
C GLN A 291 -3.14 -13.24 6.93
N LEU A 292 -1.83 -13.14 7.12
CA LEU A 292 -1.18 -12.91 8.42
C LEU A 292 -0.68 -11.47 8.51
N GLY A 293 -0.69 -10.90 9.71
CA GLY A 293 -0.17 -9.54 9.93
C GLY A 293 1.33 -9.41 9.62
N THR A 294 2.09 -10.49 9.81
CA THR A 294 3.52 -10.60 9.44
C THR A 294 3.71 -10.48 7.94
N ALA A 295 3.02 -11.30 7.15
CA ALA A 295 3.10 -11.26 5.69
C ALA A 295 2.56 -9.94 5.13
N ALA A 296 1.41 -9.46 5.58
CA ALA A 296 0.86 -8.17 5.13
C ALA A 296 1.81 -7.00 5.43
N THR A 297 2.54 -7.04 6.55
CA THR A 297 3.56 -6.04 6.88
C THR A 297 4.77 -6.16 5.95
N LEU A 298 5.28 -7.38 5.74
CA LEU A 298 6.41 -7.64 4.84
C LEU A 298 6.07 -7.27 3.39
N ALA A 299 4.84 -7.54 2.95
CA ALA A 299 4.31 -7.18 1.64
C ALA A 299 4.30 -5.67 1.47
N GLY A 300 3.88 -4.94 2.50
CA GLY A 300 3.99 -3.48 2.53
C GLY A 300 5.43 -2.98 2.40
N VAL A 301 6.39 -3.61 3.08
CA VAL A 301 7.82 -3.27 2.95
C VAL A 301 8.32 -3.53 1.53
N ALA A 302 8.00 -4.69 0.96
CA ALA A 302 8.39 -5.10 -0.38
C ALA A 302 7.88 -4.12 -1.45
N ALA A 303 6.58 -3.86 -1.44
CA ALA A 303 5.92 -2.97 -2.39
C ALA A 303 6.43 -1.53 -2.27
N ALA A 304 6.58 -1.01 -1.05
CA ALA A 304 7.08 0.35 -0.82
C ALA A 304 8.55 0.50 -1.27
N TYR A 305 9.39 -0.51 -1.02
CA TYR A 305 10.78 -0.49 -1.47
C TYR A 305 10.87 -0.52 -2.99
N ALA A 306 10.12 -1.41 -3.65
CA ALA A 306 10.05 -1.47 -5.11
C ALA A 306 9.51 -0.17 -5.72
N ALA A 307 8.46 0.41 -5.14
CA ALA A 307 7.91 1.69 -5.59
C ALA A 307 8.95 2.82 -5.52
N ARG A 308 9.76 2.84 -4.45
CA ARG A 308 10.87 3.80 -4.31
C ARG A 308 11.95 3.58 -5.36
N LEU A 309 12.34 2.34 -5.64
CA LEU A 309 13.31 2.04 -6.70
C LEU A 309 12.82 2.57 -8.06
N VAL A 310 11.56 2.32 -8.40
CA VAL A 310 10.94 2.81 -9.64
C VAL A 310 10.94 4.34 -9.66
N ALA A 311 10.42 4.99 -8.62
CA ALA A 311 10.33 6.45 -8.54
C ALA A 311 11.69 7.17 -8.56
N CYS A 312 12.74 6.54 -8.01
CA CYS A 312 14.09 7.09 -8.01
C CYS A 312 14.90 6.75 -9.27
N GLY A 313 14.35 5.95 -10.19
CA GLY A 313 15.04 5.52 -11.41
C GLY A 313 16.10 4.44 -11.17
N SER A 314 16.04 3.74 -10.04
CA SER A 314 16.93 2.62 -9.75
C SER A 314 16.57 1.38 -10.59
N PRO A 315 17.54 0.51 -10.93
CA PRO A 315 17.27 -0.70 -11.69
C PRO A 315 16.28 -1.62 -10.96
N LEU A 316 15.17 -1.92 -11.62
CA LEU A 316 14.20 -2.93 -11.20
C LEU A 316 13.48 -3.44 -12.45
N ARG A 317 13.71 -4.70 -12.83
CA ARG A 317 13.11 -5.31 -14.01
C ARG A 317 11.73 -5.84 -13.71
N SER A 318 10.88 -5.96 -14.73
CA SER A 318 9.65 -6.74 -14.60
C SER A 318 9.97 -8.18 -14.21
N GLY A 319 9.13 -8.77 -13.37
CA GLY A 319 9.29 -10.15 -12.92
C GLY A 319 8.66 -10.41 -11.56
N ARG A 320 8.78 -11.66 -11.13
CA ARG A 320 8.33 -12.11 -9.81
C ARG A 320 9.52 -12.25 -8.88
N TYR A 321 9.44 -11.59 -7.74
CA TYR A 321 10.46 -11.62 -6.70
C TYR A 321 9.89 -12.30 -5.47
N ARG A 322 10.72 -13.08 -4.79
CA ARG A 322 10.34 -13.79 -3.57
C ARG A 322 11.07 -13.20 -2.38
N ILE A 323 10.33 -12.97 -1.32
CA ILE A 323 10.87 -12.51 -0.05
C ILE A 323 10.40 -13.54 0.98
N ASP A 324 11.29 -14.48 1.29
CA ASP A 324 10.97 -15.67 2.06
C ASP A 324 11.72 -15.70 3.41
N PRO A 325 11.21 -15.05 4.48
CA PRO A 325 11.76 -15.19 5.83
C PRO A 325 11.85 -16.64 6.30
N ASP A 326 10.90 -17.49 5.91
CA ASP A 326 10.94 -18.92 6.23
C ASP A 326 12.22 -19.57 5.72
N LEU A 327 12.55 -19.36 4.43
CA LEU A 327 13.77 -19.91 3.85
C LEU A 327 15.01 -19.30 4.50
N ALA A 328 15.02 -17.99 4.74
CA ALA A 328 16.14 -17.29 5.33
C ALA A 328 16.47 -17.76 6.76
N LEU A 329 15.45 -18.08 7.56
CA LEU A 329 15.60 -18.43 8.97
C LEU A 329 15.60 -19.94 9.25
N ARG A 330 14.93 -20.74 8.41
CA ARG A 330 14.73 -22.19 8.62
C ARG A 330 15.37 -23.04 7.53
N GLY A 331 15.91 -22.44 6.47
CA GLY A 331 16.49 -23.16 5.35
C GLY A 331 15.48 -24.05 4.63
N ALA A 332 15.97 -25.12 4.00
CA ALA A 332 15.14 -26.05 3.21
C ALA A 332 14.01 -26.73 4.02
N ALA A 333 14.14 -26.82 5.34
CA ALA A 333 13.10 -27.39 6.21
C ALA A 333 11.78 -26.61 6.17
N ALA A 334 11.79 -25.36 5.71
CA ALA A 334 10.58 -24.57 5.48
C ALA A 334 9.63 -25.15 4.41
N ALA A 335 10.15 -25.93 3.46
CA ALA A 335 9.36 -26.51 2.39
C ALA A 335 8.66 -27.82 2.78
N ALA A 336 9.02 -28.41 3.92
CA ALA A 336 8.49 -29.69 4.36
C ALA A 336 7.05 -29.54 4.89
N ALA A 337 6.16 -30.43 4.45
CA ALA A 337 4.82 -30.59 5.03
C ALA A 337 4.86 -31.67 6.11
N THR A 338 4.83 -31.26 7.38
CA THR A 338 5.00 -32.17 8.53
C THR A 338 3.87 -32.06 9.56
N ARG A 339 2.96 -31.11 9.37
CA ARG A 339 1.81 -30.86 10.26
C ARG A 339 0.49 -31.05 9.54
N TRP A 340 -0.58 -31.17 10.33
CA TRP A 340 -1.94 -31.39 9.83
C TRP A 340 -2.46 -30.27 8.90
N ASN A 341 -1.95 -29.05 9.06
CA ASN A 341 -2.32 -27.87 8.28
C ASN A 341 -1.27 -27.50 7.22
N GLU A 342 -0.51 -28.49 6.76
CA GLU A 342 0.51 -28.34 5.72
C GLU A 342 0.23 -29.35 4.61
N MET A 343 0.39 -28.93 3.36
CA MET A 343 0.13 -29.74 2.18
C MET A 343 1.31 -29.69 1.24
N ASP A 344 1.74 -30.84 0.71
CA ASP A 344 2.78 -30.89 -0.33
C ASP A 344 2.24 -30.44 -1.72
N THR A 345 3.14 -30.29 -2.70
CA THR A 345 2.77 -29.80 -4.04
C THR A 345 1.84 -30.76 -4.76
N ALA A 346 2.08 -32.06 -4.65
CA ALA A 346 1.35 -33.10 -5.38
C ALA A 346 -0.08 -33.23 -4.84
N ALA A 347 -0.22 -33.29 -3.52
CA ALA A 347 -1.51 -33.30 -2.84
C ALA A 347 -2.33 -32.04 -3.18
N PHE A 348 -1.70 -30.86 -3.19
CA PHE A 348 -2.37 -29.62 -3.57
C PHE A 348 -2.87 -29.67 -5.02
N LEU A 349 -2.03 -30.09 -5.97
CA LEU A 349 -2.43 -30.22 -7.36
C LEU A 349 -3.59 -31.21 -7.56
N ALA A 350 -3.60 -32.33 -6.84
CA ALA A 350 -4.67 -33.32 -6.91
C ALA A 350 -6.02 -32.74 -6.44
N VAL A 351 -6.02 -31.92 -5.38
CA VAL A 351 -7.24 -31.26 -4.88
C VAL A 351 -7.72 -30.17 -5.83
N MET A 352 -6.79 -29.39 -6.40
CA MET A 352 -7.13 -28.23 -7.23
C MET A 352 -7.49 -28.61 -8.67
N ASN A 353 -7.05 -29.76 -9.17
CA ASN A 353 -7.33 -30.24 -10.52
C ASN A 353 -7.83 -31.71 -10.57
N PRO A 354 -9.03 -32.00 -10.04
CA PRO A 354 -9.53 -33.38 -9.91
C PRO A 354 -9.76 -34.11 -11.25
N ALA A 355 -9.76 -33.38 -12.38
CA ALA A 355 -9.95 -33.94 -13.72
C ALA A 355 -8.65 -34.49 -14.36
N ALA A 356 -7.48 -34.26 -13.75
CA ALA A 356 -6.20 -34.80 -14.24
C ALA A 356 -5.90 -36.22 -13.72
N THR A 357 -6.59 -36.66 -12.66
CA THR A 357 -6.37 -37.94 -11.96
C THR A 357 -7.25 -39.10 -12.44
N THR A 358 -8.05 -38.91 -13.50
CA THR A 358 -8.96 -39.94 -14.05
C THR A 358 -8.66 -40.33 -15.50
N ARG A 359 -7.40 -40.17 -15.94
CA ARG A 359 -6.90 -40.77 -17.18
C ARG A 359 -5.75 -41.73 -16.85
N GLU A 360 -6.09 -42.91 -16.35
CA GLU A 360 -5.29 -44.13 -16.49
C GLU A 360 -6.06 -45.14 -17.33
#